data_AF-A0A927QM38-F1
#
_entry.id   AF-A0A927QM38-F1
#
_cell.length_a   1.000
_cell.length_b   1.000
_cell.length_c   1.000
_cell.angle_alpha   90.00
_cell.angle_beta   90.00
_cell.angle_gamma   90.00
#
_symmetry.space_group_name_H-M   'P 1'
#
loop_
_entity.id
_entity.type
_entity.pdbx_description
1 polymer ?
#
loop_
_entity_poly.entity_id
_entity_poly.type
_entity_poly.pdbx_seq_one_letter_code
_entity_poly.pdbx_strand_id
1 'polypeptide(L)'
;MPNFIKLVQLTLFIVLSITCNAQEKKDSNYFFDPVNEEYHVVLNKKTLQIQSVQNEYPAVAINMTSNKFVKVLPNIISKGDTSEREIRKLDADLFIEPRDPEIAIFPGKQTKLKIVDQKWNYYNLKNAQDIIFDEDSLRKIKSGVIFLLKMETNIIFQIKIEHFSSENEEMTLIYKLLK
;
A
#
# COMPACT_ATOMS: atom_id res chain seq x y z
N MET A 1 50.77 -25.05 -27.61
CA MET A 1 50.36 -23.92 -26.75
C MET A 1 49.35 -23.04 -27.49
N PRO A 2 48.03 -23.25 -27.29
CA PRO A 2 47.07 -22.15 -27.51
C PRO A 2 45.82 -22.27 -26.59
N ASN A 3 45.98 -22.43 -25.27
CA ASN A 3 44.80 -22.57 -24.37
C ASN A 3 44.67 -21.48 -23.30
N PHE A 4 45.58 -20.50 -23.25
CA PHE A 4 45.59 -19.49 -22.18
C PHE A 4 44.91 -18.16 -22.54
N ILE A 5 44.72 -17.86 -23.83
CA ILE A 5 44.20 -16.55 -24.27
C ILE A 5 42.66 -16.50 -24.24
N LYS A 6 41.97 -17.65 -24.35
CA LYS A 6 40.49 -17.69 -24.32
C LYS A 6 39.88 -17.63 -22.92
N LEU A 7 40.65 -17.91 -21.86
CA LEU A 7 40.10 -17.94 -20.50
C LEU A 7 39.97 -16.55 -19.87
N VAL A 8 40.84 -15.60 -20.25
CA VAL A 8 40.87 -14.24 -19.68
C VAL A 8 39.80 -13.33 -20.30
N GLN A 9 39.43 -13.53 -21.57
CA GLN A 9 38.33 -12.76 -22.19
C GLN A 9 36.94 -13.18 -21.70
N LEU A 10 36.77 -14.42 -21.23
CA LEU A 10 35.48 -14.89 -20.71
C LEU A 10 35.23 -14.42 -19.27
N THR A 11 36.28 -14.22 -18.46
CA THR A 11 36.11 -13.70 -17.09
C THR A 11 35.87 -12.19 -17.05
N LEU A 12 36.39 -11.43 -18.03
CA LEU A 12 36.19 -9.98 -18.06
C LEU A 12 34.77 -9.57 -18.46
N PHE A 13 34.03 -10.41 -19.19
CA PHE A 13 32.61 -10.15 -19.53
C PHE A 13 31.64 -10.52 -18.40
N ILE A 14 32.04 -11.40 -17.49
CA ILE A 14 31.18 -11.83 -16.37
C ILE A 14 31.28 -10.84 -15.19
N VAL A 15 32.43 -10.17 -15.01
CA VAL A 15 32.61 -9.20 -13.92
C VAL A 15 32.03 -7.81 -14.25
N LEU A 16 31.90 -7.45 -15.53
CA LEU A 16 31.31 -6.17 -15.96
C LEU A 16 29.78 -6.17 -16.09
N SER A 17 29.13 -7.32 -15.94
CA SER A 17 27.65 -7.40 -15.97
C SER A 17 27.00 -7.39 -14.57
N ILE A 18 27.79 -7.41 -13.49
CA ILE A 18 27.30 -7.48 -12.10
C ILE A 18 27.39 -6.13 -11.38
N THR A 19 27.96 -5.10 -12.00
CA THR A 19 28.12 -3.78 -11.35
C THR A 19 27.65 -2.63 -12.24
N CYS A 20 26.39 -2.63 -12.67
CA CYS A 20 25.63 -1.39 -12.82
C CYS A 20 24.13 -1.63 -13.09
N ASN A 21 23.48 -2.52 -12.33
CA ASN A 21 22.13 -2.14 -11.88
C ASN A 21 22.35 -1.21 -10.68
N ALA A 22 22.91 -0.03 -10.95
CA ALA A 22 22.45 1.17 -10.27
C ALA A 22 20.98 1.26 -10.66
N GLN A 23 20.19 0.48 -9.92
CA GLN A 23 18.74 0.52 -9.91
C GLN A 23 18.46 2.00 -9.82
N GLU A 24 17.95 2.57 -10.93
CA GLU A 24 17.27 3.84 -10.87
C GLU A 24 16.40 3.72 -9.62
N LYS A 25 16.75 4.46 -8.57
CA LYS A 25 15.80 4.79 -7.51
C LYS A 25 14.75 5.62 -8.23
N LYS A 26 13.89 4.94 -9.01
CA LYS A 26 12.55 5.41 -9.23
C LYS A 26 12.02 5.60 -7.83
N ASP A 27 11.62 6.82 -7.55
CA ASP A 27 10.85 7.22 -6.38
C ASP A 27 9.58 6.36 -6.31
N SER A 28 9.72 5.06 -6.02
CA SER A 28 8.61 4.17 -5.86
C SER A 28 8.03 4.50 -4.51
N ASN A 29 6.81 5.01 -4.52
CA ASN A 29 5.94 5.21 -3.35
C ASN A 29 5.65 3.92 -2.57
N TYR A 30 6.36 2.84 -2.86
CA TYR A 30 6.13 1.52 -2.36
C TYR A 30 7.43 0.71 -2.39
N PHE A 31 7.72 -0.01 -1.32
CA PHE A 31 8.76 -1.04 -1.28
C PHE A 31 8.37 -2.16 -0.32
N PHE A 32 8.95 -3.35 -0.55
CA PHE A 32 8.80 -4.50 0.34
C PHE A 32 10.08 -4.63 1.19
N ASP A 33 9.89 -4.74 2.50
CA ASP A 33 10.93 -5.11 3.44
C ASP A 33 10.89 -6.64 3.65
N PRO A 34 11.87 -7.39 3.10
CA PRO A 34 11.90 -8.84 3.23
C PRO A 34 12.27 -9.31 4.64
N VAL A 35 12.88 -8.45 5.48
CA VAL A 35 13.29 -8.81 6.84
C VAL A 35 12.07 -8.88 7.76
N ASN A 36 11.19 -7.89 7.64
CA ASN A 36 9.97 -7.80 8.45
C ASN A 36 8.74 -8.41 7.77
N GLU A 37 8.87 -8.84 6.50
CA GLU A 37 7.76 -9.28 5.64
C GLU A 37 6.66 -8.22 5.53
N GLU A 38 7.06 -6.95 5.41
CA GLU A 38 6.20 -5.77 5.46
C GLU A 38 6.30 -4.95 4.18
N TYR A 39 5.17 -4.39 3.75
CA TYR A 39 5.10 -3.43 2.66
C TYR A 39 5.02 -2.02 3.21
N HIS A 40 5.89 -1.15 2.73
CA HIS A 40 5.89 0.26 3.06
C HIS A 40 5.34 1.05 1.88
N VAL A 41 4.42 1.96 2.16
CA VAL A 41 3.77 2.82 1.18
C VAL A 41 3.88 4.26 1.63
N VAL A 42 4.36 5.11 0.74
CA VAL A 42 4.47 6.56 0.94
C VAL A 42 3.50 7.26 0.01
N LEU A 43 2.51 7.93 0.60
CA LEU A 43 1.52 8.75 -0.08
C LEU A 43 1.88 10.22 0.17
N ASN A 44 2.55 10.89 -0.77
CA ASN A 44 2.82 12.32 -0.64
C ASN A 44 2.24 13.10 -1.83
N LYS A 45 1.91 14.38 -1.60
CA LYS A 45 1.36 15.26 -2.64
C LYS A 45 2.18 15.24 -3.91
N LYS A 46 3.51 15.33 -3.83
CA LYS A 46 4.39 15.45 -5.00
C LYS A 46 4.27 14.24 -5.92
N THR A 47 4.31 13.04 -5.36
CA THR A 47 4.24 11.80 -6.16
C THR A 47 2.80 11.50 -6.59
N LEU A 48 1.80 11.88 -5.81
CA LEU A 48 0.40 11.77 -6.21
C LEU A 48 -0.02 12.83 -7.23
N GLN A 49 0.60 14.02 -7.25
CA GLN A 49 0.32 15.10 -8.21
C GLN A 49 0.66 14.71 -9.65
N ILE A 50 1.81 14.05 -9.85
CA ILE A 50 2.20 13.45 -11.14
C ILE A 50 1.09 12.50 -11.64
N GLN A 51 0.33 11.93 -10.71
CA GLN A 51 -0.75 11.00 -10.99
C GLN A 51 -2.13 11.65 -10.90
N SER A 52 -2.29 12.94 -10.59
CA SER A 52 -3.58 13.60 -10.36
C SER A 52 -3.94 14.60 -11.48
N VAL A 53 -5.23 14.92 -11.61
CA VAL A 53 -5.71 16.06 -12.41
C VAL A 53 -6.12 17.13 -11.40
N GLN A 54 -5.76 18.40 -11.61
CA GLN A 54 -6.11 19.57 -10.76
C GLN A 54 -5.27 19.82 -9.49
N ASN A 55 -4.11 19.17 -9.33
CA ASN A 55 -3.10 19.54 -8.32
C ASN A 55 -3.51 19.35 -6.84
N GLU A 56 -4.63 18.67 -6.57
CA GLU A 56 -5.11 18.34 -5.22
C GLU A 56 -4.42 17.07 -4.68
N TYR A 57 -4.34 16.92 -3.35
CA TYR A 57 -3.88 15.68 -2.68
C TYR A 57 -4.96 14.60 -2.83
N PRO A 58 -4.82 13.65 -3.77
CA PRO A 58 -5.94 12.82 -4.19
C PRO A 58 -6.17 11.65 -3.26
N ALA A 59 -7.41 11.16 -3.23
CA ALA A 59 -7.70 9.86 -2.65
C ALA A 59 -7.08 8.72 -3.47
N VAL A 60 -6.76 7.62 -2.80
CA VAL A 60 -6.12 6.45 -3.40
C VAL A 60 -6.87 5.18 -3.03
N ALA A 61 -6.93 4.22 -3.94
CA ALA A 61 -7.36 2.86 -3.60
C ALA A 61 -6.20 1.87 -3.69
N ILE A 62 -6.21 0.90 -2.78
CA ILE A 62 -5.12 -0.06 -2.62
C ILE A 62 -5.69 -1.47 -2.72
N ASN A 63 -5.10 -2.27 -3.60
CA ASN A 63 -5.28 -3.71 -3.61
C ASN A 63 -4.16 -4.37 -2.80
N MET A 64 -4.53 -4.99 -1.70
CA MET A 64 -3.60 -5.53 -0.71
C MET A 64 -3.02 -6.88 -1.14
N THR A 65 -3.77 -7.65 -1.95
CA THR A 65 -3.35 -8.99 -2.37
C THR A 65 -2.40 -8.96 -3.57
N SER A 66 -2.64 -8.07 -4.52
CA SER A 66 -1.78 -7.88 -5.69
C SER A 66 -0.72 -6.80 -5.47
N ASN A 67 -0.77 -6.09 -4.34
CA ASN A 67 0.07 -4.93 -4.02
C ASN A 67 0.04 -3.86 -5.13
N LYS A 68 -1.12 -3.68 -5.76
CA LYS A 68 -1.31 -2.70 -6.83
C LYS A 68 -2.08 -1.51 -6.28
N PHE A 69 -1.55 -0.31 -6.57
CA PHE A 69 -2.36 0.89 -6.48
C PHE A 69 -3.39 0.90 -7.59
N VAL A 70 -4.63 1.18 -7.20
CA VAL A 70 -5.66 1.54 -8.15
C VAL A 70 -6.04 2.98 -7.87
N LYS A 71 -5.66 3.86 -8.79
CA LYS A 71 -5.97 5.28 -8.72
C LYS A 71 -7.48 5.49 -8.73
N VAL A 72 -8.00 6.28 -7.79
CA VAL A 72 -9.38 6.80 -7.85
C VAL A 72 -9.28 8.30 -8.12
N LEU A 73 -9.77 8.72 -9.28
CA LEU A 73 -9.76 10.14 -9.65
C LEU A 73 -10.82 10.90 -8.83
N PRO A 74 -10.54 12.14 -8.41
CA PRO A 74 -11.50 12.99 -7.67
C PRO A 74 -12.81 13.26 -8.43
N ASN A 75 -12.79 13.14 -9.77
CA ASN A 75 -13.98 13.26 -10.62
C ASN A 75 -14.92 12.04 -10.59
N ILE A 76 -14.53 10.92 -9.97
CA ILE A 76 -15.32 9.69 -9.94
C ILE A 76 -16.16 9.59 -8.66
N ILE A 77 -15.90 10.39 -7.62
CA ILE A 77 -16.76 10.35 -6.41
C ILE A 77 -17.82 11.46 -6.46
N SER A 78 -17.57 12.53 -7.21
CA SER A 78 -18.39 13.74 -7.27
C SER A 78 -19.54 13.71 -8.29
N LYS A 79 -19.66 12.67 -9.15
CA LYS A 79 -20.70 12.58 -10.19
C LYS A 79 -21.62 11.35 -10.04
N GLY A 80 -22.32 11.29 -8.90
CA GLY A 80 -23.72 10.90 -8.72
C GLY A 80 -24.29 9.57 -9.23
N ASP A 81 -23.89 9.01 -10.38
CA ASP A 81 -24.54 7.80 -10.94
C ASP A 81 -23.66 6.99 -11.90
N THR A 82 -22.86 7.64 -12.75
CA THR A 82 -21.97 6.92 -13.69
C THR A 82 -20.72 6.40 -12.98
N SER A 83 -20.38 7.00 -11.85
CA SER A 83 -19.07 6.94 -11.25
C SER A 83 -18.95 5.83 -10.19
N GLU A 84 -20.04 5.51 -9.48
CA GLU A 84 -20.07 4.39 -8.53
C GLU A 84 -19.93 3.02 -9.22
N ARG A 85 -20.53 2.86 -10.41
CA ARG A 85 -20.40 1.63 -11.21
C ARG A 85 -18.98 1.43 -11.74
N GLU A 86 -18.25 2.50 -12.04
CA GLU A 86 -16.85 2.43 -12.46
C GLU A 86 -15.92 2.18 -11.28
N ILE A 87 -16.20 2.80 -10.12
CA ILE A 87 -15.49 2.55 -8.86
C ILE A 87 -15.59 1.07 -8.48
N ARG A 88 -16.78 0.48 -8.52
CA ARG A 88 -16.98 -0.95 -8.19
C ARG A 88 -16.22 -1.92 -9.10
N LYS A 89 -15.76 -1.48 -10.28
CA LYS A 89 -14.92 -2.29 -11.18
C LYS A 89 -13.44 -2.22 -10.84
N LEU A 90 -13.02 -1.24 -10.02
CA LEU A 90 -11.64 -1.14 -9.57
C LEU A 90 -11.36 -2.30 -8.62
N ASP A 91 -10.33 -3.07 -8.93
CA ASP A 91 -9.91 -4.16 -8.08
C ASP A 91 -9.08 -3.61 -6.92
N ALA A 92 -9.74 -3.10 -5.89
CA ALA A 92 -9.12 -2.56 -4.69
C ALA A 92 -9.86 -3.00 -3.41
N ASP A 93 -9.15 -3.00 -2.29
CA ASP A 93 -9.65 -3.47 -0.99
C ASP A 93 -9.84 -2.32 0.01
N LEU A 94 -9.00 -1.29 -0.11
CA LEU A 94 -9.03 -0.08 0.72
C LEU A 94 -9.22 1.16 -0.13
N PHE A 95 -9.91 2.14 0.44
CA PHE A 95 -9.94 3.52 0.00
C PHE A 95 -9.28 4.38 1.09
N ILE A 96 -8.38 5.27 0.71
CA ILE A 96 -7.70 6.19 1.62
C ILE A 96 -7.87 7.59 1.04
N GLU A 97 -8.39 8.49 1.87
CA GLU A 97 -8.46 9.91 1.59
C GLU A 97 -7.46 10.61 2.52
N PRO A 98 -6.29 11.04 2.02
CA PRO A 98 -5.30 11.66 2.90
C PRO A 98 -5.66 13.10 3.31
N ARG A 99 -6.43 13.80 2.47
CA ARG A 99 -6.84 15.20 2.69
C ARG A 99 -7.88 15.33 3.80
N ASP A 100 -8.92 14.50 3.74
CA ASP A 100 -9.80 14.23 4.87
C ASP A 100 -9.35 12.89 5.45
N PRO A 101 -8.50 12.86 6.48
CA PRO A 101 -7.65 11.72 6.85
C PRO A 101 -8.49 10.51 7.26
N GLU A 102 -8.89 9.74 6.26
CA GLU A 102 -9.90 8.71 6.38
C GLU A 102 -9.44 7.47 5.62
N ILE A 103 -9.63 6.32 6.26
CA ILE A 103 -9.44 5.01 5.66
C ILE A 103 -10.76 4.26 5.71
N ALA A 104 -11.11 3.67 4.58
CA ALA A 104 -12.36 3.00 4.37
C ALA A 104 -12.19 1.68 3.61
N ILE A 105 -13.20 0.83 3.74
CA ILE A 105 -13.32 -0.36 2.91
C ILE A 105 -13.71 0.08 1.50
N PHE A 106 -13.07 -0.50 0.48
CA PHE A 106 -13.42 -0.16 -0.89
C PHE A 106 -14.84 -0.64 -1.24
N PRO A 107 -15.68 0.20 -1.89
CA PRO A 107 -17.08 -0.14 -2.16
C PRO A 107 -17.27 -1.44 -2.94
N GLY A 108 -18.25 -2.25 -2.53
CA GLY A 108 -18.63 -3.49 -3.23
C GLY A 108 -17.80 -4.72 -2.87
N LYS A 109 -16.84 -4.61 -1.94
CA LYS A 109 -16.10 -5.76 -1.39
C LYS A 109 -16.71 -6.22 -0.06
N GLN A 110 -16.62 -7.51 0.24
CA GLN A 110 -17.00 -8.10 1.54
C GLN A 110 -15.85 -8.05 2.56
N THR A 111 -14.88 -7.17 2.34
CA THR A 111 -13.80 -6.90 3.29
C THR A 111 -14.35 -6.24 4.55
N LYS A 112 -13.67 -6.44 5.68
CA LYS A 112 -14.01 -5.82 6.96
C LYS A 112 -12.80 -5.12 7.56
N LEU A 113 -12.99 -3.94 8.11
CA LEU A 113 -11.93 -3.10 8.67
C LEU A 113 -12.19 -2.85 10.16
N LYS A 114 -11.20 -3.12 11.01
CA LYS A 114 -11.28 -2.86 12.45
C LYS A 114 -10.11 -2.01 12.89
N ILE A 115 -10.39 -0.98 13.69
CA ILE A 115 -9.33 -0.20 14.35
C ILE A 115 -8.84 -0.93 15.60
N VAL A 116 -7.55 -0.83 15.81
CA VAL A 116 -6.80 -1.44 16.91
C VAL A 116 -6.39 -0.34 17.88
N ASP A 117 -6.68 -0.50 19.17
CA ASP A 117 -6.07 0.36 20.20
C ASP A 117 -4.55 0.14 20.21
N GLN A 118 -3.75 1.18 20.40
CA GLN A 118 -2.30 1.11 20.56
C GLN A 118 -1.87 0.15 21.68
N LYS A 119 -2.75 -0.11 22.65
CA LYS A 119 -2.53 -1.11 23.72
C LYS A 119 -2.71 -2.57 23.27
N TRP A 120 -3.03 -2.84 22.00
CA TRP A 120 -3.16 -4.21 21.51
C TRP A 120 -1.78 -4.87 21.43
N ASN A 121 -1.55 -5.70 22.41
CA ASN A 121 -0.38 -6.53 22.58
C ASN A 121 -0.28 -7.58 21.47
N TYR A 122 0.96 -7.88 21.07
CA TYR A 122 1.36 -8.87 20.05
C TYR A 122 0.62 -10.22 20.15
N TYR A 123 0.24 -10.64 21.36
CA TYR A 123 -0.54 -11.87 21.60
C TYR A 123 -1.92 -11.87 20.93
N ASN A 124 -2.57 -10.71 20.78
CA ASN A 124 -3.88 -10.62 20.12
C ASN A 124 -3.78 -10.69 18.59
N LEU A 125 -2.61 -10.40 18.01
CA LEU A 125 -2.38 -10.52 16.56
C LEU A 125 -2.19 -11.98 16.13
N LYS A 126 -1.70 -12.86 17.02
CA LYS A 126 -1.56 -14.30 16.74
C LYS A 126 -2.90 -15.01 16.55
N ASN A 127 -3.96 -14.50 17.18
CA ASN A 127 -5.32 -15.04 17.08
C ASN A 127 -6.22 -14.11 16.27
N ALA A 128 -5.66 -13.41 15.28
CA ALA A 128 -6.42 -12.40 14.53
C ALA A 128 -7.70 -12.96 13.88
N GLN A 129 -7.76 -14.26 13.61
CA GLN A 129 -8.94 -14.93 13.07
C GLN A 129 -10.16 -14.92 14.02
N ASP A 130 -9.93 -14.88 15.33
CA ASP A 130 -10.98 -14.90 16.35
C ASP A 130 -11.53 -13.49 16.64
N ILE A 131 -10.95 -12.46 16.03
CA ILE A 131 -11.37 -11.08 16.22
C ILE A 131 -12.73 -10.86 15.58
N ILE A 132 -13.66 -10.30 16.36
CA ILE A 132 -14.96 -9.85 15.87
C ILE A 132 -14.76 -8.54 15.12
N PHE A 133 -15.12 -8.52 13.85
CA PHE A 133 -15.12 -7.31 13.02
C PHE A 133 -16.52 -6.70 13.05
N ASP A 134 -16.63 -5.55 13.71
CA ASP A 134 -17.85 -4.76 13.72
C ASP A 134 -17.96 -4.01 12.38
N GLU A 135 -19.15 -3.97 11.80
CA GLU A 135 -19.41 -3.25 10.56
C GLU A 135 -19.42 -1.75 10.83
N ASP A 136 -18.33 -1.07 10.47
CA ASP A 136 -18.41 0.32 10.00
C ASP A 136 -17.15 0.72 9.24
N SER A 137 -17.42 1.38 8.13
CA SER A 137 -16.61 1.44 6.91
C SER A 137 -15.71 2.66 6.79
N LEU A 138 -15.58 3.49 7.83
CA LEU A 138 -14.81 4.73 7.78
C LEU A 138 -14.14 5.01 9.13
N ARG A 139 -12.82 5.26 9.11
CA ARG A 139 -12.03 5.52 10.31
C ARG A 139 -11.06 6.66 10.09
N LYS A 140 -10.93 7.53 11.10
CA LYS A 140 -9.94 8.62 11.10
C LYS A 140 -8.52 8.07 11.16
N ILE A 141 -7.65 8.63 10.34
CA ILE A 141 -6.23 8.33 10.26
C ILE A 141 -5.46 9.27 11.20
N LYS A 142 -4.55 8.68 11.98
CA LYS A 142 -3.51 9.38 12.75
C LYS A 142 -2.27 8.51 12.80
N SER A 143 -1.10 9.12 12.99
CA SER A 143 0.16 8.39 13.21
C SER A 143 0.03 7.42 14.38
N GLY A 144 0.60 6.23 14.22
CA GLY A 144 0.60 5.14 15.20
C GLY A 144 -0.71 4.35 15.27
N VAL A 145 -1.75 4.70 14.51
CA VAL A 145 -2.98 3.91 14.46
C VAL A 145 -2.72 2.62 13.67
N ILE A 146 -3.28 1.52 14.18
CA ILE A 146 -3.25 0.22 13.52
C ILE A 146 -4.68 -0.17 13.13
N PHE A 147 -4.82 -0.79 11.97
CA PHE A 147 -6.04 -1.38 11.47
C PHE A 147 -5.81 -2.85 11.15
N LEU A 148 -6.86 -3.65 11.28
CA LEU A 148 -6.95 -4.98 10.72
C LEU A 148 -7.92 -4.96 9.56
N LEU A 149 -7.50 -5.49 8.42
CA LEU A 149 -8.34 -5.71 7.26
C LEU A 149 -8.52 -7.20 7.06
N LYS A 150 -9.75 -7.70 7.25
CA LYS A 150 -10.13 -9.07 6.92
C LYS A 150 -10.70 -9.11 5.52
N MET A 151 -10.06 -9.90 4.66
CA MET A 151 -10.47 -10.18 3.30
C MET A 151 -11.62 -11.20 3.28
N GLU A 152 -12.36 -11.26 2.16
CA GLU A 152 -13.38 -12.29 1.92
C GLU A 152 -12.82 -13.71 2.00
N THR A 153 -11.54 -13.89 1.63
CA THR A 153 -10.79 -15.14 1.76
C THR A 153 -10.39 -15.49 3.20
N ASN A 154 -10.85 -14.73 4.19
CA ASN A 154 -10.43 -14.78 5.60
C ASN A 154 -8.95 -14.47 5.86
N ILE A 155 -8.21 -14.06 4.83
CA ILE A 155 -6.87 -13.49 4.98
C ILE A 155 -6.96 -12.19 5.79
N ILE A 156 -6.05 -11.97 6.73
CA ILE A 156 -6.04 -10.76 7.54
C ILE A 156 -4.74 -10.00 7.32
N PHE A 157 -4.85 -8.72 6.99
CA PHE A 157 -3.73 -7.80 6.95
C PHE A 157 -3.73 -6.91 8.18
N GLN A 158 -2.55 -6.66 8.74
CA GLN A 158 -2.31 -5.54 9.63
C GLN A 158 -1.88 -4.34 8.80
N ILE A 159 -2.45 -3.18 9.06
CA ILE A 159 -2.08 -1.90 8.44
C ILE A 159 -1.75 -0.92 9.56
N LYS A 160 -0.56 -0.35 9.56
CA LYS A 160 -0.11 0.68 10.51
C LYS A 160 0.09 1.98 9.76
N ILE A 161 -0.50 3.06 10.26
CA ILE A 161 -0.15 4.41 9.82
C ILE A 161 1.11 4.79 10.57
N GLU A 162 2.27 4.63 9.94
CA GLU A 162 3.55 4.96 10.56
C GLU A 162 3.69 6.48 10.74
N HIS A 163 3.35 7.23 9.70
CA HIS A 163 3.45 8.68 9.68
C HIS A 163 2.23 9.29 8.99
N PHE A 164 1.78 10.43 9.49
CA PHE A 164 0.78 11.27 8.87
C PHE A 164 1.08 12.74 9.20
N SER A 165 1.16 13.57 8.15
CA SER A 165 1.29 15.02 8.24
C SER A 165 0.35 15.68 7.24
N SER A 166 -0.69 16.34 7.75
CA SER A 166 -1.61 17.12 6.91
C SER A 166 -0.93 18.37 6.33
N GLU A 167 0.03 18.96 7.07
CA GLU A 167 0.79 20.14 6.63
C GLU A 167 1.71 19.81 5.45
N ASN A 168 2.40 18.68 5.52
CA ASN A 168 3.29 18.23 4.44
C ASN A 168 2.55 17.45 3.35
N GLU A 169 1.25 17.19 3.55
CA GLU A 169 0.44 16.32 2.70
C GLU A 169 1.16 14.99 2.41
N GLU A 170 1.57 14.34 3.50
CA GLU A 170 2.34 13.11 3.48
C GLU A 170 1.79 12.08 4.47
N MET A 171 1.73 10.84 4.04
CA MET A 171 1.34 9.69 4.85
C MET A 171 2.24 8.51 4.51
N THR A 172 2.70 7.81 5.54
CA THR A 172 3.37 6.52 5.41
C THR A 172 2.50 5.47 6.06
N LEU A 173 2.13 4.45 5.29
CA LEU A 173 1.45 3.27 5.78
C LEU A 173 2.35 2.05 5.59
N ILE A 174 2.32 1.17 6.57
CA ILE A 174 2.99 -0.13 6.55
C ILE A 174 1.91 -1.19 6.62
N TYR A 175 1.99 -2.24 5.82
CA TYR A 175 1.09 -3.36 5.98
C TYR A 175 1.77 -4.71 5.79
N LYS A 176 1.22 -5.74 6.45
CA LYS A 176 1.66 -7.12 6.31
C LYS A 176 0.51 -8.09 6.46
N LEU A 177 0.71 -9.27 5.90
CA LEU A 177 -0.12 -10.43 6.14
C LEU A 177 0.09 -10.94 7.57
N LEU A 178 -0.99 -11.18 8.30
CA LEU A 178 -0.97 -11.92 9.57
C LEU A 178 -1.12 -13.41 9.28
N LYS A 179 -0.14 -14.20 9.72
CA LYS A 179 -0.09 -15.67 9.59
C LYS A 179 -0.79 -16.33 10.78
#